data_AF-A0A1Y1KD85-F1
#
_entry.id   AF-A0A1Y1KD85-F1
#
_cell.length_a   1.000
_cell.length_b   1.000
_cell.length_c   1.000
_cell.angle_alpha   90.00
_cell.angle_beta   90.00
_cell.angle_gamma   90.00
#
_symmetry.space_group_name_H-M   'P 1'
#
loop_
_entity.id
_entity.type
_entity.pdbx_description
1 polymer ?
#
loop_
_entity_poly.entity_id
_entity_poly.type
_entity_poly.pdbx_seq_one_letter_code
_entity_poly.pdbx_strand_id
1 'polypeptide(L)'
;MTVTAYASDIIDKHEVQYEKTLIFRNIHDTAATVSMNIEKPFKVLQLSTVEAETSEHCPAILIKPGDCLQVLIECVVDVEYVLFYADALFNNKNSTNFEYFNQDENSVTLEQDLNINQLGVQKQVTKMKFILYYPDLHISQETVNFQLVYIGNTKMALLMLSNTKGTHLHFSIIKSILDSPFRIVPNKGIVPKAEGRTLSTVTLKIYFSPSESTTYHEEINILSNIPFLSKKVTLTGIGTHNEKFYEEGI
;
A
#
# COMPACT_ATOMS: atom_id res chain seq x y z
N MET A 1 -19.59 -9.21 1.75
CA MET A 1 -19.05 -8.60 0.51
C MET A 1 -17.57 -8.32 0.70
N THR A 2 -16.76 -8.35 -0.37
CA THR A 2 -15.34 -7.99 -0.27
C THR A 2 -15.05 -6.71 -1.06
N VAL A 3 -14.35 -5.76 -0.43
CA VAL A 3 -13.76 -4.56 -1.03
C VAL A 3 -12.25 -4.67 -0.92
N THR A 4 -11.55 -4.33 -1.99
CA THR A 4 -10.09 -4.38 -2.05
C THR A 4 -9.56 -3.01 -2.46
N ALA A 5 -8.55 -2.53 -1.74
CA ALA A 5 -7.89 -1.26 -2.01
C ALA A 5 -6.37 -1.41 -1.92
N TYR A 6 -5.66 -0.45 -2.53
CA TYR A 6 -4.21 -0.36 -2.49
C TYR A 6 -3.78 0.94 -1.80
N ALA A 7 -2.82 0.82 -0.88
CA ALA A 7 -2.35 1.93 -0.07
C ALA A 7 -1.79 3.09 -0.91
N SER A 8 -0.99 2.81 -1.95
CA SER A 8 -0.44 3.86 -2.82
C SER A 8 -1.53 4.63 -3.55
N ASP A 9 -2.56 3.95 -4.06
CA ASP A 9 -3.67 4.59 -4.77
C ASP A 9 -4.44 5.56 -3.85
N ILE A 10 -4.64 5.18 -2.58
CA ILE A 10 -5.29 6.04 -1.58
C ILE A 10 -4.40 7.23 -1.23
N ILE A 11 -3.09 7.03 -1.07
CA ILE A 11 -2.14 8.13 -0.82
C ILE A 11 -2.18 9.15 -1.95
N ASP A 12 -2.18 8.69 -3.21
CA ASP A 12 -2.16 9.59 -4.36
C ASP A 12 -3.50 10.34 -4.51
N LYS A 13 -4.62 9.65 -4.28
CA LYS A 13 -5.97 10.23 -4.40
C LYS A 13 -6.47 10.92 -3.13
N HIS A 14 -5.73 10.81 -2.03
CA HIS A 14 -6.06 11.20 -0.66
C HIS A 14 -7.23 10.42 -0.02
N GLU A 15 -8.22 10.01 -0.81
CA GLU A 15 -9.37 9.24 -0.36
C GLU A 15 -9.87 8.35 -1.50
N VAL A 16 -10.40 7.17 -1.16
CA VAL A 16 -11.12 6.32 -2.11
C VAL A 16 -12.43 5.86 -1.50
N GLN A 17 -13.48 5.95 -2.32
CA GLN A 17 -14.83 5.52 -2.02
C GLN A 17 -15.19 4.31 -2.88
N TYR A 18 -15.72 3.27 -2.25
CA TYR A 18 -16.25 2.09 -2.91
C TYR A 18 -17.72 1.92 -2.56
N GLU A 19 -18.55 1.71 -3.58
CA GLU A 19 -19.98 1.47 -3.40
C GLU A 19 -20.36 0.07 -3.87
N LYS A 20 -21.26 -0.57 -3.13
CA LYS A 20 -21.85 -1.83 -3.54
C LYS A 20 -23.29 -1.93 -3.10
N THR A 21 -24.09 -2.47 -4.01
CA THR A 21 -25.49 -2.75 -3.75
C THR A 21 -25.66 -4.20 -3.31
N LEU A 22 -26.39 -4.40 -2.21
CA LEU A 22 -26.90 -5.71 -1.80
C LEU A 22 -28.42 -5.75 -1.96
N ILE A 23 -28.94 -6.94 -2.25
CA ILE A 23 -30.39 -7.16 -2.41
C ILE A 23 -30.80 -8.24 -1.41
N PHE A 24 -31.75 -7.90 -0.55
CA PHE A 24 -32.38 -8.79 0.40
C PHE A 24 -33.83 -8.99 0.00
N ARG A 25 -34.38 -10.19 0.23
CA ARG A 25 -35.78 -10.49 -0.08
C ARG A 25 -36.52 -10.89 1.18
N ASN A 26 -37.70 -10.32 1.39
CA ASN A 26 -38.59 -10.81 2.43
C ASN A 26 -39.29 -12.09 1.95
N ILE A 27 -38.85 -13.23 2.48
CA ILE A 27 -39.41 -14.56 2.18
C ILE A 27 -40.57 -14.95 3.10
N HIS A 28 -40.93 -14.10 4.06
CA HIS A 28 -42.03 -14.36 4.98
C HIS A 28 -43.35 -13.83 4.42
N ASP A 29 -44.45 -14.45 4.87
CA ASP A 29 -45.82 -14.06 4.51
C ASP A 29 -46.30 -12.78 5.22
N THR A 30 -45.46 -12.19 6.08
CA THR A 30 -45.74 -10.97 6.84
C THR A 30 -44.74 -9.87 6.51
N ALA A 31 -45.18 -8.61 6.60
CA ALA A 31 -44.31 -7.47 6.38
C ALA A 31 -43.24 -7.39 7.49
N ALA A 32 -42.03 -7.03 7.11
CA ALA A 32 -40.88 -6.95 8.01
C ALA A 32 -40.37 -5.51 8.09
N THR A 33 -40.27 -4.97 9.30
CA THR A 33 -39.56 -3.70 9.56
C THR A 33 -38.11 -4.03 9.85
N VAL A 34 -37.20 -3.56 9.00
CA VAL A 34 -35.78 -3.89 9.03
C VAL A 34 -34.94 -2.64 9.25
N SER A 35 -34.03 -2.69 10.21
CA SER A 35 -32.94 -1.73 10.36
C SER A 35 -31.59 -2.41 10.09
N MET A 36 -30.62 -1.64 9.63
CA MET A 36 -29.28 -2.15 9.33
C MET A 36 -28.21 -1.25 9.92
N ASN A 37 -27.18 -1.86 10.48
CA ASN A 37 -26.03 -1.14 11.00
C ASN A 37 -24.75 -1.93 10.72
N ILE A 38 -23.68 -1.19 10.42
CA ILE A 38 -22.34 -1.71 10.18
C ILE A 38 -21.32 -0.71 10.70
N GLU A 39 -20.18 -1.20 11.15
CA GLU A 39 -19.08 -0.36 11.64
C GLU A 39 -18.13 0.07 10.50
N LYS A 40 -17.30 1.07 10.81
CA LYS A 40 -16.25 1.55 9.91
C LYS A 40 -15.31 0.40 9.47
N PRO A 41 -14.76 0.45 8.24
CA PRO A 41 -14.82 1.55 7.28
C PRO A 41 -16.09 1.55 6.41
N PHE A 42 -17.08 0.71 6.72
CA PHE A 42 -18.32 0.64 5.96
C PHE A 42 -19.42 1.55 6.53
N LYS A 43 -20.37 1.91 5.67
CA LYS A 43 -21.57 2.66 6.03
C LYS A 43 -22.74 2.24 5.14
N VAL A 44 -23.93 2.16 5.72
CA VAL A 44 -25.17 2.06 4.93
C VAL A 44 -25.54 3.46 4.46
N LEU A 45 -25.50 3.71 3.16
CA LEU A 45 -25.89 5.00 2.58
C LEU A 45 -27.39 5.10 2.36
N GLN A 46 -27.98 4.01 1.85
CA GLN A 46 -29.34 4.06 1.34
C GLN A 46 -30.04 2.73 1.50
N LEU A 47 -31.32 2.80 1.86
CA LEU A 47 -32.27 1.70 1.87
C LEU A 47 -33.41 2.05 0.90
N SER A 48 -33.75 1.14 -0.01
CA SER A 48 -34.82 1.36 -0.99
C SER A 48 -35.56 0.07 -1.32
N THR A 49 -36.87 0.16 -1.53
CA THR A 49 -37.70 -0.93 -2.07
C THR A 49 -38.24 -0.51 -3.43
N VAL A 50 -38.82 -1.44 -4.20
CA VAL A 50 -39.33 -1.17 -5.56
C VAL A 50 -40.42 -0.08 -5.57
N GLU A 51 -41.18 0.04 -4.47
CA GLU A 51 -42.34 0.93 -4.38
C GLU A 51 -42.11 2.20 -3.54
N ALA A 52 -41.04 2.28 -2.75
CA ALA A 52 -40.79 3.40 -1.84
C ALA A 52 -39.69 4.33 -2.37
N GLU A 53 -39.96 5.63 -2.35
CA GLU A 53 -38.95 6.67 -2.58
C GLU A 53 -37.80 6.52 -1.58
N THR A 54 -36.60 6.78 -2.09
CA THR A 54 -35.32 6.63 -1.40
C THR A 54 -35.32 7.41 -0.09
N SER A 55 -35.11 6.72 1.04
CA SER A 55 -34.92 7.39 2.32
C SER A 55 -33.45 7.30 2.71
N GLU A 56 -32.72 8.40 2.55
CA GLU A 56 -31.32 8.54 2.98
C GLU A 56 -31.17 8.56 4.51
N HIS A 57 -32.28 8.69 5.25
CA HIS A 57 -32.28 8.92 6.71
C HIS A 57 -33.25 8.04 7.49
N CYS A 58 -33.90 7.04 6.89
CA CYS A 58 -34.74 6.11 7.65
C CYS A 58 -33.87 5.09 8.41
N PRO A 59 -33.93 5.06 9.75
CA PRO A 59 -33.24 4.03 10.53
C PRO A 59 -33.86 2.65 10.33
N ALA A 60 -35.09 2.56 9.82
CA ALA A 60 -35.77 1.32 9.50
C ALA A 60 -36.69 1.45 8.29
N ILE A 61 -36.85 0.38 7.52
CA ILE A 61 -37.69 0.32 6.32
C ILE A 61 -38.66 -0.87 6.41
N LEU A 62 -39.89 -0.67 5.93
CA LEU A 62 -40.90 -1.72 5.86
C LEU A 62 -40.78 -2.46 4.52
N ILE A 63 -40.66 -3.78 4.57
CA ILE A 63 -40.57 -4.66 3.40
C ILE A 63 -41.82 -5.54 3.37
N LYS A 64 -42.65 -5.44 2.34
CA LYS A 64 -43.85 -6.28 2.22
C LYS A 64 -43.47 -7.74 1.93
N PRO A 65 -44.38 -8.71 2.14
CA PRO A 65 -44.16 -10.10 1.76
C PRO A 65 -43.77 -10.22 0.27
N GLY A 66 -42.69 -10.94 -0.02
CA GLY A 66 -42.22 -11.17 -1.39
C GLY A 66 -41.37 -10.05 -2.00
N ASP A 67 -41.37 -8.85 -1.42
CA ASP A 67 -40.61 -7.69 -1.88
C ASP A 67 -39.10 -7.80 -1.62
N CYS A 68 -38.36 -6.98 -2.35
CA CYS A 68 -36.91 -6.83 -2.18
C CYS A 68 -36.55 -5.49 -1.55
N LEU A 69 -35.53 -5.52 -0.71
CA LEU A 69 -34.82 -4.37 -0.16
C LEU A 69 -33.45 -4.28 -0.84
N GLN A 70 -33.20 -3.16 -1.49
CA GLN A 70 -31.91 -2.77 -2.02
C GLN A 70 -31.18 -1.89 -1.02
N VAL A 71 -29.93 -2.26 -0.72
CA VAL A 71 -29.07 -1.62 0.28
C VAL A 71 -27.80 -1.14 -0.40
N LEU A 72 -27.59 0.17 -0.45
CA LEU A 72 -26.33 0.75 -0.91
C LEU A 72 -25.37 0.86 0.26
N ILE A 73 -24.24 0.16 0.16
CA ILE A 73 -23.16 0.18 1.14
C ILE A 73 -21.99 0.93 0.54
N GLU A 74 -21.44 1.83 1.33
CA GLU A 74 -20.23 2.57 1.03
C GLU A 74 -19.09 2.08 1.92
N CYS A 75 -17.88 2.10 1.38
CA CYS A 75 -16.64 1.99 2.12
C CYS A 75 -15.75 3.17 1.76
N VAL A 76 -15.47 4.03 2.73
CA VAL A 76 -14.60 5.21 2.57
C VAL A 76 -13.30 4.97 3.32
N VAL A 77 -12.19 5.19 2.65
CA VAL A 77 -10.85 5.02 3.22
C VAL A 77 -9.98 6.19 2.79
N ASP A 78 -9.40 6.87 3.78
CA ASP A 78 -8.54 8.03 3.62
C ASP A 78 -7.06 7.70 3.91
N VAL A 79 -6.18 8.69 3.70
CA VAL A 79 -4.75 8.56 4.01
C VAL A 79 -4.52 8.25 5.49
N GLU A 80 -5.24 8.87 6.42
CA GLU A 80 -5.03 8.65 7.86
C GLU A 80 -5.22 7.18 8.23
N TYR A 81 -6.22 6.54 7.65
CA TYR A 81 -6.47 5.10 7.77
C TYR A 81 -5.29 4.28 7.27
N VAL A 82 -4.76 4.61 6.08
CA VAL A 82 -3.60 3.93 5.50
C VAL A 82 -2.36 4.09 6.39
N LEU A 83 -2.13 5.27 6.94
CA LEU A 83 -0.96 5.55 7.78
C LEU A 83 -1.04 4.84 9.13
N PHE A 84 -2.24 4.81 9.74
CA PHE A 84 -2.48 4.10 10.99
C PHE A 84 -2.08 2.62 10.88
N TYR A 85 -2.54 1.95 9.82
CA TYR A 85 -2.22 0.54 9.60
C TYR A 85 -0.79 0.31 9.09
N ALA A 86 -0.18 1.27 8.40
CA ALA A 86 1.22 1.18 7.98
C ALA A 86 2.19 1.15 9.18
N ASP A 87 1.96 2.01 10.18
CA ASP A 87 2.77 2.01 11.41
C ASP A 87 2.66 0.66 12.13
N ALA A 88 1.45 0.13 12.28
CA ALA A 88 1.23 -1.17 12.90
C ALA A 88 1.92 -2.31 12.13
N LEU A 89 1.84 -2.31 10.79
CA LEU A 89 2.39 -3.38 9.94
C LEU A 89 3.93 -3.36 9.87
N PHE A 90 4.54 -2.19 9.75
CA PHE A 90 5.99 -2.06 9.49
C PHE A 90 6.82 -1.69 10.70
N ASN A 91 6.28 -0.91 11.64
CA ASN A 91 7.02 -0.38 12.78
C ASN A 91 6.71 -1.15 14.07
N ASN A 92 5.44 -1.50 14.30
CA ASN A 92 4.97 -1.95 15.61
C ASN A 92 4.75 -3.47 15.71
N LYS A 93 5.85 -4.23 15.56
CA LYS A 93 5.88 -5.71 15.63
C LYS A 93 5.40 -6.34 16.95
N ASN A 94 5.01 -5.54 17.95
CA ASN A 94 4.60 -5.99 19.29
C ASN A 94 3.14 -5.65 19.64
N SER A 95 2.35 -5.12 18.70
CA SER A 95 0.95 -4.75 18.96
C SER A 95 0.02 -5.96 18.85
N THR A 96 -0.73 -6.24 19.92
CA THR A 96 -1.37 -7.53 20.24
C THR A 96 -2.57 -7.94 19.37
N ASN A 97 -2.93 -7.18 18.32
CA ASN A 97 -4.08 -7.47 17.47
C ASN A 97 -3.62 -7.85 16.05
N PHE A 98 -2.85 -8.95 15.95
CA PHE A 98 -2.36 -9.51 14.68
C PHE A 98 -3.44 -10.12 13.80
N GLU A 99 -4.67 -10.31 14.30
CA GLU A 99 -5.74 -11.01 13.59
C GLU A 99 -6.10 -10.36 12.24
N TYR A 100 -5.79 -9.08 12.07
CA TYR A 100 -6.08 -8.31 10.85
C TYR A 100 -4.91 -8.26 9.87
N PHE A 101 -3.70 -8.67 10.23
CA PHE A 101 -2.51 -8.46 9.40
C PHE A 101 -2.06 -9.76 8.73
N ASN A 102 -1.93 -9.73 7.40
CA ASN A 102 -1.29 -10.78 6.64
C ASN A 102 0.08 -10.29 6.18
N GLN A 103 1.13 -10.73 6.87
CA GLN A 103 2.51 -10.32 6.58
C GLN A 103 3.01 -10.82 5.22
N ASP A 104 2.64 -12.05 4.84
CA ASP A 104 3.04 -12.64 3.55
C ASP A 104 2.45 -11.85 2.38
N GLU A 105 1.20 -11.43 2.54
CA GLU A 105 0.52 -10.62 1.53
C GLU A 105 0.82 -9.12 1.65
N ASN A 106 1.49 -8.68 2.72
CA ASN A 106 1.68 -7.28 3.07
C ASN A 106 0.34 -6.53 3.06
N SER A 107 -0.66 -7.08 3.74
CA SER A 107 -2.03 -6.58 3.70
C SER A 107 -2.70 -6.55 5.07
N VAL A 108 -3.72 -5.71 5.16
CA VAL A 108 -4.62 -5.62 6.31
C VAL A 108 -6.02 -6.00 5.87
N THR A 109 -6.62 -6.94 6.59
CA THR A 109 -7.97 -7.41 6.40
C THR A 109 -8.82 -6.98 7.58
N LEU A 110 -9.94 -6.31 7.30
CA LEU A 110 -10.93 -5.93 8.30
C LEU A 110 -12.25 -6.60 7.97
N GLU A 111 -12.80 -7.33 8.94
CA GLU A 111 -14.09 -7.99 8.79
C GLU A 111 -15.10 -7.33 9.71
N GLN A 112 -16.22 -6.90 9.13
CA GLN A 112 -17.30 -6.21 9.83
C GLN A 112 -18.63 -6.91 9.60
N ASP A 113 -19.46 -6.94 10.62
CA ASP A 113 -20.79 -7.53 10.54
C ASP A 113 -21.82 -6.48 10.14
N LEU A 114 -22.45 -6.67 8.97
CA LEU A 114 -23.71 -6.01 8.67
C LEU A 114 -24.80 -6.70 9.49
N ASN A 115 -25.22 -6.03 10.56
CA ASN A 115 -26.29 -6.47 11.42
C ASN A 115 -27.61 -6.03 10.80
N ILE A 116 -28.47 -7.00 10.51
CA ILE A 116 -29.81 -6.79 9.95
C ILE A 116 -30.80 -7.16 11.06
N ASN A 117 -31.44 -6.14 11.63
CA ASN A 117 -32.34 -6.30 12.75
C ASN A 117 -33.78 -6.21 12.23
N GLN A 118 -34.51 -7.31 12.29
CA GLN A 118 -35.95 -7.33 12.04
C GLN A 118 -36.70 -7.16 13.36
N LEU A 119 -37.59 -6.17 13.42
CA LEU A 119 -38.37 -5.91 14.63
C LEU A 119 -39.20 -7.16 15.02
N GLY A 120 -38.99 -7.64 16.25
CA GLY A 120 -39.82 -8.69 16.87
C GLY A 120 -39.48 -10.13 16.50
N VAL A 121 -38.42 -10.41 15.71
CA VAL A 121 -38.20 -11.77 15.21
C VAL A 121 -36.73 -12.18 15.19
N GLN A 122 -35.93 -11.64 14.27
CA GLN A 122 -34.69 -12.29 13.86
C GLN A 122 -33.57 -11.28 13.64
N LYS A 123 -32.40 -11.59 14.20
CA LYS A 123 -31.15 -10.92 13.83
C LYS A 123 -30.47 -11.75 12.76
N GLN A 124 -30.23 -11.15 11.60
CA GLN A 124 -29.39 -11.74 10.56
C GLN A 124 -28.08 -10.98 10.50
N VAL A 125 -27.01 -11.68 10.11
CA VAL A 125 -25.67 -11.10 10.02
C VAL A 125 -25.07 -11.48 8.68
N THR A 126 -24.52 -10.49 7.98
CA THR A 126 -23.74 -10.71 6.75
C THR A 126 -22.35 -10.11 6.93
N LYS A 127 -21.32 -10.92 6.69
CA LYS A 127 -19.91 -10.48 6.79
C LYS A 127 -19.53 -9.56 5.63
N MET A 128 -18.94 -8.42 5.97
CA MET A 128 -18.22 -7.54 5.04
C MET A 128 -16.73 -7.63 5.31
N LYS A 129 -15.95 -7.56 4.24
CA LYS A 129 -14.51 -7.71 4.27
C LYS A 129 -13.89 -6.56 3.50
N PHE A 130 -13.00 -5.83 4.13
CA PHE A 130 -12.15 -4.83 3.49
C PHE A 130 -10.72 -5.35 3.52
N ILE A 131 -10.02 -5.29 2.39
CA ILE A 131 -8.62 -5.71 2.27
C ILE A 131 -7.80 -4.56 1.72
N LEU A 132 -6.86 -4.06 2.51
CA LEU A 132 -5.90 -3.02 2.14
C LEU A 132 -4.54 -3.65 1.86
N TYR A 133 -4.07 -3.57 0.62
CA TYR A 133 -2.75 -4.06 0.23
C TYR A 133 -1.71 -2.94 0.26
N TYR A 134 -0.57 -3.21 0.88
CA TYR A 134 0.59 -2.34 0.87
C TYR A 134 1.61 -2.80 -0.18
N PRO A 135 2.31 -1.86 -0.84
CA PRO A 135 3.38 -2.19 -1.78
C PRO A 135 4.56 -2.81 -1.05
N ASP A 136 5.36 -3.59 -1.77
CA ASP A 136 6.49 -4.33 -1.19
C ASP A 136 7.76 -4.00 -1.96
N LEU A 137 8.60 -3.17 -1.34
CA LEU A 137 9.83 -2.63 -1.92
C LEU A 137 10.98 -3.63 -1.75
N HIS A 138 11.49 -4.13 -2.87
CA HIS A 138 12.68 -4.99 -2.91
C HIS A 138 13.84 -4.29 -3.60
N ILE A 139 15.05 -4.64 -3.15
CA ILE A 139 16.31 -4.18 -3.73
C ILE A 139 17.15 -5.39 -4.11
N SER A 140 17.86 -5.32 -5.24
CA SER A 140 18.67 -6.46 -5.71
C SER A 140 19.89 -6.76 -4.84
N GLN A 141 20.38 -5.75 -4.11
CA GLN A 141 21.55 -5.88 -3.22
C GLN A 141 21.53 -4.79 -2.15
N GLU A 142 21.92 -5.15 -0.94
CA GLU A 142 22.04 -4.22 0.21
C GLU A 142 23.41 -3.53 0.26
N THR A 143 24.41 -4.09 -0.43
CA THR A 143 25.76 -3.51 -0.51
C THR A 143 26.19 -3.35 -1.96
N VAL A 144 26.78 -2.20 -2.30
CA VAL A 144 27.43 -1.95 -3.59
C VAL A 144 28.88 -1.58 -3.34
N ASN A 145 29.80 -2.41 -3.83
CA ASN A 145 31.23 -2.20 -3.67
C ASN A 145 31.89 -1.94 -5.02
N PHE A 146 32.42 -0.72 -5.18
CA PHE A 146 33.11 -0.27 -6.39
C PHE A 146 34.57 -0.76 -6.47
N GLN A 147 35.09 -1.34 -5.39
CA GLN A 147 36.48 -1.74 -5.20
C GLN A 147 37.43 -0.55 -5.39
N LEU A 148 38.63 -0.80 -5.94
CA LEU A 148 39.61 0.22 -6.28
C LEU A 148 39.17 0.94 -7.56
N VAL A 149 39.13 2.27 -7.52
CA VAL A 149 38.83 3.14 -8.65
C VAL A 149 39.91 4.21 -8.76
N TYR A 150 40.46 4.37 -9.96
CA TYR A 150 41.49 5.37 -10.20
C TYR A 150 40.93 6.78 -9.99
N ILE A 151 41.69 7.65 -9.31
CA ILE A 151 41.29 9.05 -9.06
C ILE A 151 41.25 9.81 -10.39
N GLY A 152 40.11 10.41 -10.70
CA GLY A 152 39.82 11.00 -12.01
C GLY A 152 38.91 10.14 -12.89
N ASN A 153 38.71 8.86 -12.56
CA ASN A 153 37.76 8.00 -13.24
C ASN A 153 36.42 7.94 -12.52
N THR A 154 35.39 7.51 -13.25
CA THR A 154 34.06 7.25 -12.71
C THR A 154 33.64 5.83 -13.02
N LYS A 155 33.31 5.05 -11.98
CA LYS A 155 32.79 3.70 -12.15
C LYS A 155 31.27 3.69 -11.93
N MET A 156 30.56 2.89 -12.70
CA MET A 156 29.09 2.74 -12.59
C MET A 156 28.72 1.35 -12.06
N ALA A 157 27.76 1.29 -11.16
CA ALA A 157 27.08 0.08 -10.73
C ALA A 157 25.56 0.24 -10.92
N LEU A 158 24.86 -0.88 -11.09
CA LEU A 158 23.41 -0.93 -11.21
C LEU A 158 22.81 -1.50 -9.93
N LEU A 159 21.75 -0.86 -9.44
CA LEU A 159 20.92 -1.34 -8.34
C LEU A 159 19.49 -1.41 -8.84
N MET A 160 18.85 -2.58 -8.77
CA MET A 160 17.46 -2.72 -9.20
C MET A 160 16.53 -2.56 -8.00
N LEU A 161 15.51 -1.74 -8.16
CA LEU A 161 14.34 -1.67 -7.30
C LEU A 161 13.23 -2.48 -7.95
N SER A 162 12.48 -3.24 -7.17
CA SER A 162 11.30 -3.96 -7.67
C SER A 162 10.15 -3.87 -6.69
N ASN A 163 8.94 -3.92 -7.23
CA ASN A 163 7.72 -3.99 -6.46
C ASN A 163 6.97 -5.26 -6.84
N THR A 164 6.64 -6.08 -5.85
CA THR A 164 6.00 -7.39 -6.06
C THR A 164 4.47 -7.32 -5.99
N LYS A 165 3.90 -6.13 -5.72
CA LYS A 165 2.46 -5.95 -5.44
C LYS A 165 1.75 -5.19 -6.56
N GLY A 166 0.42 -5.26 -6.54
CA GLY A 166 -0.49 -4.79 -7.60
C GLY A 166 -0.72 -3.28 -7.72
N THR A 167 0.07 -2.46 -7.03
CA THR A 167 0.01 -0.98 -7.11
C THR A 167 1.41 -0.43 -7.34
N HIS A 168 1.55 0.77 -7.91
CA HIS A 168 2.84 1.42 -8.08
C HIS A 168 3.37 1.94 -6.75
N LEU A 169 4.66 2.32 -6.74
CA LEU A 169 5.34 2.76 -5.53
C LEU A 169 6.20 3.98 -5.86
N HIS A 170 5.91 5.12 -5.23
CA HIS A 170 6.81 6.27 -5.32
C HIS A 170 8.02 6.05 -4.44
N PHE A 171 9.20 6.43 -4.91
CA PHE A 171 10.42 6.37 -4.12
C PHE A 171 11.23 7.67 -4.21
N SER A 172 12.03 7.91 -3.17
CA SER A 172 13.06 8.96 -3.11
C SER A 172 14.29 8.42 -2.39
N ILE A 173 15.45 8.96 -2.72
CA ILE A 173 16.73 8.54 -2.16
C ILE A 173 17.31 9.68 -1.33
N ILE A 174 17.60 9.38 -0.07
CA ILE A 174 18.29 10.28 0.85
C ILE A 174 19.70 9.75 1.08
N LYS A 175 20.68 10.61 0.83
CA LYS A 175 22.10 10.38 1.10
C LYS A 175 22.43 10.73 2.54
N SER A 176 23.26 9.95 3.22
CA SER A 176 23.74 10.31 4.56
C SER A 176 24.80 11.43 4.51
N ILE A 177 25.50 11.57 3.38
CA ILE A 177 26.55 12.57 3.17
C ILE A 177 26.21 13.41 1.94
N LEU A 178 26.07 14.73 2.10
CA LEU A 178 25.68 15.64 1.02
C LEU A 178 26.72 15.65 -0.11
N ASP A 179 27.99 15.91 0.25
CA ASP A 179 29.12 16.06 -0.69
C ASP A 179 29.87 14.73 -0.91
N SER A 180 29.14 13.62 -0.98
CA SER A 180 29.74 12.31 -1.21
C SER A 180 30.12 12.10 -2.70
N PRO A 181 31.18 11.32 -2.99
CA PRO A 181 31.59 10.95 -4.36
C PRO A 181 30.62 9.99 -5.05
N PHE A 182 29.60 9.50 -4.36
CA PHE A 182 28.58 8.62 -4.93
C PHE A 182 27.42 9.45 -5.52
N ARG A 183 27.10 9.26 -6.79
CA ARG A 183 25.96 9.92 -7.45
C ARG A 183 24.95 8.88 -7.90
N ILE A 184 23.67 9.05 -7.55
CA ILE A 184 22.61 8.07 -7.87
C ILE A 184 21.59 8.71 -8.80
N VAL A 185 21.26 8.02 -9.90
CA VAL A 185 20.30 8.48 -10.90
C VAL A 185 19.37 7.31 -11.31
N PRO A 186 18.04 7.49 -11.26
CA PRO A 186 17.32 8.64 -10.70
C PRO A 186 17.38 8.67 -9.16
N ASN A 187 17.23 9.85 -8.54
CA ASN A 187 17.14 10.00 -7.08
C ASN A 187 15.70 10.01 -6.55
N LYS A 188 14.72 10.03 -7.45
CA LYS A 188 13.29 9.86 -7.16
C LYS A 188 12.60 9.26 -8.38
N GLY A 189 11.50 8.55 -8.17
CA GLY A 189 10.76 7.95 -9.28
C GLY A 189 9.58 7.12 -8.82
N ILE A 190 9.08 6.29 -9.73
CA ILE A 190 7.96 5.39 -9.50
C ILE A 190 8.41 3.99 -9.91
N VAL A 191 8.32 3.02 -9.01
CA VAL A 191 8.40 1.59 -9.33
C VAL A 191 7.00 1.15 -9.77
N PRO A 192 6.81 0.69 -11.02
CA PRO A 192 5.50 0.30 -11.50
C PRO A 192 4.93 -0.90 -10.72
N LYS A 193 3.61 -1.09 -10.79
CA LYS A 193 2.95 -2.28 -10.25
C LYS A 193 3.43 -3.56 -10.92
N ALA A 194 3.44 -4.68 -10.20
CA ALA A 194 3.69 -5.98 -10.80
C ALA A 194 2.53 -6.37 -11.75
N GLU A 195 2.87 -6.92 -12.92
CA GLU A 195 1.87 -7.37 -13.91
C GLU A 195 1.93 -8.90 -14.02
N GLY A 196 1.00 -9.57 -13.32
CA GLY A 196 0.92 -11.03 -13.30
C GLY A 196 2.18 -11.65 -12.70
N ARG A 197 2.97 -12.34 -13.54
CA ARG A 197 4.23 -13.00 -13.12
C ARG A 197 5.47 -12.14 -13.38
N THR A 198 5.33 -11.01 -14.05
CA THR A 198 6.46 -10.15 -14.39
C THR A 198 6.69 -9.14 -13.27
N LEU A 199 7.89 -9.16 -12.70
CA LEU A 199 8.31 -8.14 -11.74
C LEU A 199 8.58 -6.84 -12.48
N SER A 200 7.90 -5.78 -12.07
CA SER A 200 8.19 -4.43 -12.52
C SER A 200 9.39 -3.89 -11.76
N THR A 201 10.42 -3.47 -12.49
CA THR A 201 11.67 -3.00 -11.90
C THR A 201 12.05 -1.62 -12.40
N VAL A 202 12.79 -0.89 -11.56
CA VAL A 202 13.46 0.36 -11.90
C VAL A 202 14.95 0.18 -11.63
N THR A 203 15.78 0.55 -12.59
CA THR A 203 17.24 0.47 -12.43
C THR A 203 17.78 1.82 -11.99
N LEU A 204 18.42 1.84 -10.82
CA LEU A 204 19.23 2.95 -10.35
C LEU A 204 20.67 2.79 -10.84
N LYS A 205 21.21 3.84 -11.45
CA LYS A 205 22.62 3.94 -11.82
C LYS A 205 23.35 4.66 -10.70
N ILE A 206 24.34 3.99 -10.11
CA ILE A 206 25.17 4.52 -9.04
C ILE A 206 26.56 4.76 -9.63
N TYR A 207 27.01 5.99 -9.60
CA TYR A 207 28.33 6.41 -10.07
C TYR A 207 29.23 6.68 -8.87
N PHE A 208 30.49 6.29 -8.94
CA PHE A 208 31.50 6.58 -7.92
C PHE A 208 32.71 7.25 -8.58
N SER A 209 33.03 8.46 -8.11
CA SER A 209 34.12 9.29 -8.64
C SER A 209 35.01 9.78 -7.47
N PRO A 210 35.99 8.98 -7.01
CA PRO A 210 36.84 9.36 -5.89
C PRO A 210 37.73 10.55 -6.23
N SER A 211 37.87 11.49 -5.29
CA SER A 211 38.75 12.65 -5.40
C SER A 211 40.09 12.45 -4.70
N GLU A 212 40.16 11.52 -3.74
CA GLU A 212 41.30 11.29 -2.86
C GLU A 212 41.61 9.80 -2.75
N SER A 213 42.85 9.48 -2.40
CA SER A 213 43.31 8.10 -2.22
C SER A 213 42.91 7.55 -0.85
N THR A 214 41.60 7.45 -0.62
CA THR A 214 41.01 7.00 0.65
C THR A 214 39.87 6.01 0.44
N THR A 215 39.43 5.38 1.52
CA THR A 215 38.22 4.53 1.54
C THR A 215 37.00 5.40 1.77
N TYR A 216 36.03 5.29 0.87
CA TYR A 216 34.73 5.94 0.97
C TYR A 216 33.67 4.94 1.42
N HIS A 217 32.82 5.40 2.32
CA HIS A 217 31.71 4.64 2.86
C HIS A 217 30.50 5.57 3.01
N GLU A 218 29.35 5.16 2.47
CA GLU A 218 28.11 5.90 2.60
C GLU A 218 26.92 4.93 2.78
N GLU A 219 25.93 5.36 3.55
CA GLU A 219 24.63 4.71 3.62
C GLU A 219 23.59 5.58 2.91
N ILE A 220 22.84 5.00 1.97
CA ILE A 220 21.70 5.64 1.35
C ILE A 220 20.40 5.01 1.83
N ASN A 221 19.38 5.85 2.03
CA ASN A 221 18.04 5.43 2.40
C ASN A 221 17.12 5.60 1.20
N ILE A 222 16.53 4.50 0.74
CA ILE A 222 15.50 4.47 -0.29
C ILE A 222 14.16 4.51 0.43
N LEU A 223 13.51 5.65 0.41
CA LEU A 223 12.23 5.90 1.07
C LEU A 223 11.10 5.71 0.07
N SER A 224 10.05 5.00 0.48
CA SER A 224 8.80 4.98 -0.28
C SER A 224 7.83 6.08 0.19
N ASN A 225 6.73 6.29 -0.54
CA ASN A 225 5.62 7.13 -0.08
C ASN A 225 4.79 6.51 1.07
N ILE A 226 5.03 5.24 1.40
CA ILE A 226 4.44 4.56 2.55
C ILE A 226 5.42 4.72 3.73
N PRO A 227 5.01 5.32 4.85
CA PRO A 227 5.89 5.43 6.01
C PRO A 227 6.43 4.08 6.47
N PHE A 228 7.65 4.10 7.00
CA PHE A 228 8.38 2.93 7.50
C PHE A 228 8.78 1.87 6.45
N LEU A 229 8.17 1.89 5.26
CA LEU A 229 8.63 1.11 4.11
C LEU A 229 9.83 1.81 3.47
N SER A 230 11.02 1.44 3.95
CA SER A 230 12.29 1.95 3.47
C SER A 230 13.33 0.83 3.35
N LYS A 231 14.34 1.05 2.50
CA LYS A 231 15.49 0.14 2.35
C LYS A 231 16.79 0.92 2.47
N LYS A 232 17.76 0.32 3.16
CA LYS A 232 19.11 0.85 3.30
C LYS A 232 20.04 0.17 2.32
N VAL A 233 20.94 0.94 1.71
CA VAL A 233 22.01 0.40 0.86
C VAL A 233 23.34 1.02 1.28
N THR A 234 24.31 0.16 1.50
CA THR A 234 25.68 0.55 1.83
C THR A 234 26.51 0.65 0.57
N LEU A 235 27.14 1.81 0.34
CA LEU A 235 28.04 2.08 -0.77
C LEU A 235 29.48 2.13 -0.26
N THR A 236 30.37 1.41 -0.93
CA THR A 236 31.80 1.39 -0.60
C THR A 236 32.67 1.48 -1.84
N GLY A 237 33.83 2.11 -1.71
CA GLY A 237 34.81 2.22 -2.78
C GLY A 237 36.12 2.81 -2.25
N ILE A 238 37.21 2.59 -2.97
CA ILE A 238 38.55 3.09 -2.59
C ILE A 238 39.12 3.87 -3.77
N GLY A 239 39.49 5.13 -3.54
CA GLY A 239 40.25 5.90 -4.52
C GLY A 239 41.72 5.46 -4.54
N THR A 240 42.33 5.37 -5.73
CA THR A 240 43.75 5.03 -5.86
C THR A 240 44.42 5.78 -7.01
N HIS A 241 45.72 6.06 -6.87
CA HIS A 241 46.58 6.54 -7.97
C HIS A 241 47.28 5.39 -8.72
N ASN A 242 46.93 4.14 -8.45
CA ASN A 242 47.53 3.00 -9.15
C ASN A 242 46.98 2.91 -10.58
N GLU A 243 47.81 3.27 -11.55
CA GLU A 243 47.50 3.32 -12.99
C GLU A 243 46.99 1.99 -13.56
N LYS A 244 47.20 0.86 -12.88
CA LYS A 244 46.59 -0.42 -13.27
C LYS A 244 45.06 -0.40 -13.28
N PHE A 245 44.45 0.51 -12.54
CA PHE A 245 43.00 0.71 -12.48
C PHE A 245 42.53 1.91 -13.32
N TYR A 246 43.43 2.51 -14.10
CA TYR A 246 43.06 3.55 -15.05
C TYR A 246 42.33 2.91 -16.23
N GLU A 247 41.13 3.40 -16.49
CA GLU A 247 40.32 3.08 -17.67
C GLU A 247 40.27 4.35 -18.54
N GLU A 248 40.75 4.29 -19.79
CA GLU A 248 40.56 5.38 -20.75
C GLU A 248 39.05 5.57 -20.99
N GLY A 249 38.61 6.83 -20.94
CA GLY A 249 37.21 7.21 -20.69
C GLY A 249 36.14 6.54 -21.56
N ILE A 250 34.96 6.40 -20.95
CA ILE A 250 33.66 6.26 -21.62
C ILE A 250 33.11 7.65 -21.91
#